data_AF-A0A059LFP9-F1
#
_entry.id   AF-A0A059LFP9-F1
#
_cell.length_a   1.000
_cell.length_b   1.000
_cell.length_c   1.000
_cell.angle_alpha   90.00
_cell.angle_beta   90.00
_cell.angle_gamma   90.00
#
_symmetry.space_group_name_H-M   'P 1'
#
loop_
_entity.id
_entity.type
_entity.pdbx_description
1 polymer ?
#
loop_
_entity_poly.entity_id
_entity_poly.type
_entity_poly.pdbx_seq_one_letter_code
_entity_poly.pdbx_strand_id
1 'polypeptide(L)'
;GPAEEGSTRHPTPGDGTAAVRTSGGGSKDASPLKAPARTSLEPPSPGVSLKTHRWLRGLGASHVLADTGSLRARLEAVRFFARPKVALDAVGGASASRLADALTDGGEVLVYGCLGGRAPAWSWQTWVFRGIRVRGLNTRAWMADHPTRAAGAIEALAKLCRADKLRVEHTEYELATEFDEAFEHAEERGRRTKIVLKVSDVGVQY
;
A
#
# COMPACT_ATOMS: atom_id res chain seq x y z
N GLY A 1 7.53 -8.46 42.83
CA GLY A 1 7.47 -7.03 42.47
C GLY A 1 6.80 -6.94 41.12
N PRO A 2 5.77 -6.10 40.93
CA PRO A 2 4.99 -6.14 39.71
C PRO A 2 5.77 -5.49 38.54
N ALA A 3 5.59 -6.09 37.37
CA ALA A 3 6.21 -5.72 36.11
C ALA A 3 5.69 -4.37 35.59
N GLU A 4 6.59 -3.56 35.03
CA GLU A 4 6.23 -2.34 34.31
C GLU A 4 5.45 -2.70 33.03
N GLU A 5 4.20 -2.24 32.96
CA GLU A 5 3.42 -2.21 31.72
C GLU A 5 4.05 -1.22 30.74
N GLY A 6 4.64 -1.76 29.66
CA GLY A 6 5.07 -0.98 28.51
C GLY A 6 3.86 -0.31 27.84
N SER A 7 3.66 0.98 28.14
CA SER A 7 2.66 1.85 27.53
C SER A 7 2.83 1.90 26.00
N THR A 8 2.03 1.10 25.29
CA THR A 8 1.89 1.23 23.84
C THR A 8 0.94 2.40 23.57
N ARG A 9 1.51 3.59 23.31
CA ARG A 9 0.71 4.74 22.89
C ARG A 9 0.03 4.44 21.56
N HIS A 10 -1.31 4.40 21.57
CA HIS A 10 -2.11 4.41 20.36
C HIS A 10 -2.07 5.81 19.72
N PRO A 11 -1.90 5.92 18.39
CA PRO A 11 -1.91 7.22 17.71
C PRO A 11 -3.30 7.85 17.82
N THR A 12 -3.34 9.12 18.23
CA THR A 12 -4.57 9.92 18.37
C THR A 12 -4.91 10.64 17.05
N PRO A 13 -6.20 11.00 16.83
CA PRO A 13 -6.62 11.73 15.63
C PRO A 13 -6.07 13.16 15.66
N GLY A 14 -4.96 13.38 14.96
CA GLY A 14 -4.22 14.66 14.95
C GLY A 14 -2.75 14.47 14.59
N ASP A 15 -2.20 13.29 14.89
CA ASP A 15 -0.89 12.87 14.42
C ASP A 15 -1.01 12.46 12.94
N GLY A 16 -0.79 13.42 12.04
CA GLY A 16 -0.67 13.17 10.61
C GLY A 16 0.37 12.09 10.33
N THR A 17 -0.06 10.83 10.23
CA THR A 17 0.82 9.71 9.95
C THR A 17 0.98 9.64 8.44
N ALA A 18 1.97 10.36 7.93
CA ALA A 18 2.36 10.19 6.54
C ALA A 18 2.92 8.77 6.35
N ALA A 19 2.37 8.06 5.36
CA ALA A 19 2.79 6.72 4.97
C ALA A 19 3.33 6.74 3.54
N VAL A 20 4.52 6.17 3.36
CA VAL A 20 5.07 5.93 2.02
C VAL A 20 4.77 4.49 1.60
N ARG A 21 4.42 4.29 0.33
CA ARG A 21 3.99 2.99 -0.20
C ARG A 21 4.70 2.67 -1.50
N THR A 22 5.07 1.42 -1.69
CA THR A 22 5.48 0.91 -3.01
C THR A 22 4.26 0.38 -3.76
N SER A 23 4.16 0.66 -5.06
CA SER A 23 3.04 0.18 -5.86
C SER A 23 3.23 -1.31 -6.20
N GLY A 24 2.85 -2.19 -5.30
CA GLY A 24 2.63 -3.62 -5.57
C GLY A 24 1.26 -3.89 -6.20
N GLY A 25 0.98 -5.15 -6.57
CA GLY A 25 -0.28 -5.56 -7.20
C GLY A 25 -1.54 -5.02 -6.49
N GLY A 26 -1.60 -5.08 -5.16
CA GLY A 26 -2.73 -4.56 -4.37
C GLY A 26 -2.94 -3.03 -4.40
N SER A 27 -1.93 -2.26 -4.83
CA SER A 27 -2.05 -0.79 -5.00
C SER A 27 -2.56 -0.41 -6.38
N LYS A 28 -2.54 -1.34 -7.36
CA LYS A 28 -2.94 -1.10 -8.75
C LYS A 28 -4.43 -1.22 -9.01
N ASP A 29 -5.14 -1.78 -8.04
CA ASP A 29 -6.55 -2.14 -8.18
C ASP A 29 -7.50 -1.03 -7.72
N ALA A 30 -6.99 0.05 -7.14
CA ALA A 30 -7.81 1.14 -6.62
C ALA A 30 -8.16 2.13 -7.74
N SER A 31 -9.44 2.57 -7.74
CA SER A 31 -10.00 3.56 -8.66
C SER A 31 -9.86 4.99 -8.13
N PRO A 32 -9.56 6.00 -8.98
CA PRO A 32 -9.48 7.39 -8.53
C PRO A 32 -10.80 7.84 -7.92
N LEU A 33 -10.70 8.50 -6.77
CA LEU A 33 -11.85 9.16 -6.14
C LEU A 33 -12.27 10.33 -7.04
N LYS A 34 -13.56 10.68 -7.05
CA LYS A 34 -14.01 11.98 -7.57
C LYS A 34 -13.52 13.07 -6.60
N ALA A 35 -12.24 13.41 -6.68
CA ALA A 35 -11.65 14.49 -5.90
C ALA A 35 -12.26 15.83 -6.39
N PRO A 36 -12.55 16.80 -5.50
CA PRO A 36 -12.87 18.14 -5.95
C PRO A 36 -11.72 18.62 -6.85
N ALA A 37 -12.05 19.17 -8.01
CA ALA A 37 -11.10 19.60 -9.01
C ALA A 37 -10.08 20.56 -8.38
N ARG A 38 -8.94 20.03 -7.94
CA ARG A 38 -7.76 20.84 -7.63
C ARG A 38 -7.15 21.19 -8.98
N THR A 39 -7.63 22.31 -9.51
CA THR A 39 -6.99 23.06 -10.59
C THR A 39 -5.51 23.24 -10.22
N SER A 40 -4.62 22.86 -11.14
CA SER A 40 -3.15 22.79 -11.01
C SER A 40 -2.61 21.48 -10.42
N LEU A 41 -2.61 20.42 -11.23
CA LEU A 41 -1.78 19.23 -10.96
C LEU A 41 -0.30 19.61 -11.10
N GLU A 42 0.47 19.50 -10.01
CA GLU A 42 1.93 19.59 -10.06
C GLU A 42 2.49 18.65 -11.15
N PRO A 43 3.55 19.04 -11.87
CA PRO A 43 4.16 18.18 -12.86
C PRO A 43 4.68 16.88 -12.23
N PRO A 44 4.71 15.77 -12.99
CA PRO A 44 5.21 14.51 -12.46
C PRO A 44 6.67 14.63 -12.04
N SER A 45 7.02 14.02 -10.90
CA SER A 45 8.41 13.95 -10.47
C SER A 45 9.26 13.16 -11.48
N PRO A 46 10.56 13.46 -11.63
CA PRO A 46 11.44 12.76 -12.55
C PRO A 46 11.40 11.23 -12.38
N GLY A 47 11.25 10.53 -13.50
CA GLY A 47 11.16 9.06 -13.54
C GLY A 47 9.76 8.48 -13.33
N VAL A 48 8.72 9.31 -13.13
CA VAL A 48 7.32 8.86 -13.06
C VAL A 48 6.60 9.23 -14.36
N SER A 49 5.92 8.26 -15.00
CA SER A 49 5.11 8.56 -16.19
C SER A 49 3.92 9.47 -15.82
N LEU A 50 3.56 10.39 -16.70
CA LEU A 50 2.41 11.30 -16.50
C LEU A 50 1.11 10.53 -16.24
N LYS A 51 0.91 9.41 -16.95
CA LYS A 51 -0.24 8.52 -16.79
C LYS A 51 -0.32 7.93 -15.38
N THR A 52 0.79 7.40 -14.86
CA THR A 52 0.84 6.82 -13.51
C THR A 52 0.73 7.89 -12.43
N HIS A 53 1.39 9.03 -12.61
CA HIS A 53 1.31 10.16 -11.69
C HIS A 53 -0.14 10.64 -11.52
N ARG A 54 -0.83 10.94 -12.63
CA ARG A 54 -2.22 11.41 -12.60
C ARG A 54 -3.15 10.40 -11.93
N TRP A 55 -2.98 9.11 -12.25
CA TRP A 55 -3.79 8.05 -11.65
C TRP A 55 -3.56 7.96 -10.13
N LEU A 56 -2.32 7.89 -9.65
CA LEU A 56 -2.02 7.84 -8.20
C LEU A 56 -2.47 9.11 -7.47
N ARG A 57 -2.38 10.29 -8.10
CA ARG A 57 -2.92 11.54 -7.56
C ARG A 57 -4.44 11.51 -7.46
N GLY A 58 -5.12 10.96 -8.47
CA GLY A 58 -6.57 10.72 -8.45
C GLY A 58 -7.01 9.77 -7.32
N LEU A 59 -6.12 8.85 -6.90
CA LEU A 59 -6.33 7.99 -5.71
C LEU A 59 -6.11 8.70 -4.37
N GLY A 60 -5.72 9.98 -4.40
CA GLY A 60 -5.47 10.77 -3.20
C GLY A 60 -4.03 10.72 -2.68
N ALA A 61 -3.06 10.22 -3.47
CA ALA A 61 -1.65 10.31 -3.07
C ALA A 61 -1.20 11.77 -2.97
N SER A 62 -0.59 12.19 -1.86
CA SER A 62 -0.08 13.56 -1.68
C SER A 62 1.17 13.86 -2.51
N HIS A 63 2.04 12.87 -2.71
CA HIS A 63 3.20 12.96 -3.59
C HIS A 63 3.41 11.62 -4.28
N VAL A 64 3.93 11.66 -5.52
CA VAL A 64 4.22 10.46 -6.31
C VAL A 64 5.66 10.55 -6.79
N LEU A 65 6.52 9.69 -6.23
CA LEU A 65 7.95 9.67 -6.49
C LEU A 65 8.31 8.33 -7.15
N ALA A 66 9.23 8.36 -8.11
CA ALA A 66 9.81 7.13 -8.63
C ALA A 66 10.71 6.49 -7.57
N ASP A 67 10.66 5.18 -7.43
CA ASP A 67 11.47 4.39 -6.51
C ASP A 67 12.91 4.23 -7.03
N THR A 68 13.64 5.35 -7.08
CA THR A 68 15.02 5.44 -7.61
C THR A 68 15.81 6.48 -6.83
N GLY A 69 17.12 6.25 -6.66
CA GLY A 69 18.00 7.16 -5.94
C GLY A 69 17.60 7.38 -4.48
N SER A 70 17.73 8.62 -3.99
CA SER A 70 17.38 8.98 -2.61
C SER A 70 15.93 9.48 -2.51
N LEU A 71 15.05 8.67 -1.92
CA LEU A 71 13.68 9.08 -1.61
C LEU A 71 13.65 10.20 -0.57
N ARG A 72 14.58 10.19 0.39
CA ARG A 72 14.74 11.24 1.40
C ARG A 72 14.96 12.61 0.74
N ALA A 73 15.96 12.72 -0.13
CA ALA A 73 16.28 13.99 -0.80
C ALA A 73 15.11 14.49 -1.66
N ARG A 74 14.36 13.57 -2.29
CA ARG A 74 13.16 13.91 -3.06
C ARG A 74 12.03 14.42 -2.18
N LEU A 75 11.82 13.84 -0.99
CA LEU A 75 10.84 14.31 -0.01
C LEU A 75 11.20 15.69 0.55
N GLU A 76 12.48 15.93 0.80
CA GLU A 76 13.01 17.24 1.24
C GLU A 76 12.79 18.30 0.14
N ALA A 77 13.04 17.96 -1.13
CA ALA A 77 12.84 18.86 -2.27
C ALA A 77 11.37 19.29 -2.46
N VAL A 78 10.41 18.39 -2.20
CA VAL A 78 8.96 18.72 -2.24
C VAL A 78 8.46 19.36 -0.95
N ARG A 79 9.38 19.80 -0.06
CA ARG A 79 9.10 20.45 1.23
C ARG A 79 8.09 19.67 2.06
N PHE A 80 8.25 18.35 2.12
CA PHE A 80 7.43 17.52 2.98
C PHE A 80 7.87 17.73 4.44
N PHE A 81 7.27 18.71 5.12
CA PHE A 81 7.75 19.25 6.40
C PHE A 81 7.77 18.24 7.55
N ALA A 82 7.04 17.14 7.45
CA ALA A 82 7.08 16.05 8.43
C ALA A 82 7.40 14.72 7.72
N ARG A 83 8.59 14.17 7.95
CA ARG A 83 9.00 12.90 7.34
C ARG A 83 8.04 11.77 7.74
N PRO A 84 7.74 10.81 6.83
CA PRO A 84 6.83 9.71 7.12
C PRO A 84 7.26 8.90 8.36
N LYS A 85 6.28 8.48 9.17
CA LYS A 85 6.52 7.61 10.34
C LYS A 85 6.46 6.13 9.99
N VAL A 86 5.74 5.78 8.92
CA VAL A 86 5.48 4.40 8.50
C VAL A 86 5.74 4.23 7.00
N ALA A 87 6.32 3.10 6.61
CA ALA A 87 6.41 2.65 5.23
C ALA A 87 5.70 1.29 5.08
N LEU A 88 4.97 1.11 3.98
CA LEU A 88 4.42 -0.19 3.59
C LEU A 88 5.18 -0.69 2.36
N ASP A 89 5.80 -1.87 2.47
CA ASP A 89 6.63 -2.45 1.43
C ASP A 89 6.11 -3.82 0.95
N ALA A 90 5.91 -3.93 -0.36
CA ALA A 90 5.63 -5.20 -1.04
C ALA A 90 6.79 -5.71 -1.90
N VAL A 91 7.87 -4.93 -2.04
CA VAL A 91 8.89 -5.18 -3.06
C VAL A 91 10.12 -5.87 -2.48
N GLY A 92 10.60 -5.43 -1.32
CA GLY A 92 11.83 -5.93 -0.72
C GLY A 92 13.09 -5.30 -1.32
N GLY A 93 14.24 -5.91 -1.05
CA GLY A 93 15.56 -5.49 -1.52
C GLY A 93 15.84 -4.00 -1.27
N ALA A 94 16.49 -3.36 -2.25
CA ALA A 94 16.86 -1.95 -2.16
C ALA A 94 15.67 -0.98 -2.11
N SER A 95 14.48 -1.39 -2.57
CA SER A 95 13.25 -0.58 -2.46
C SER A 95 12.90 -0.37 -0.99
N ALA A 96 12.84 -1.45 -0.21
CA ALA A 96 12.57 -1.38 1.21
C ALA A 96 13.63 -0.56 1.97
N SER A 97 14.91 -0.70 1.62
CA SER A 97 16.01 0.09 2.20
C SER A 97 15.81 1.59 1.95
N ARG A 98 15.47 1.99 0.72
CA ARG A 98 15.16 3.40 0.39
C ARG A 98 13.96 3.94 1.15
N LEU A 99 12.94 3.11 1.40
CA LEU A 99 11.81 3.50 2.24
C LEU A 99 12.25 3.77 3.68
N ALA A 100 13.04 2.87 4.28
CA ALA A 100 13.56 3.08 5.64
C ALA A 100 14.39 4.38 5.75
N ASP A 101 15.19 4.69 4.72
CA ASP A 101 15.98 5.92 4.67
C ASP A 101 15.12 7.18 4.58
N ALA A 102 13.90 7.08 4.06
CA ALA A 102 12.94 8.17 3.95
C ALA A 102 12.18 8.46 5.25
N LEU A 103 12.10 7.50 6.18
CA LEU A 103 11.34 7.62 7.43
C LEU A 103 11.96 8.57 8.46
N THR A 104 11.15 9.19 9.32
CA THR A 104 11.68 9.79 10.55
C THR A 104 12.39 8.76 11.42
N ASP A 105 13.28 9.22 12.30
CA ASP A 105 13.94 8.33 13.27
C ASP A 105 12.90 7.73 14.23
N GLY A 106 13.12 6.48 14.63
CA GLY A 106 12.11 5.66 15.33
C GLY A 106 10.92 5.25 14.46
N GLY A 107 10.96 5.49 13.14
CA GLY A 107 9.95 5.08 12.19
C GLY A 107 9.89 3.57 11.97
N GLU A 108 8.93 3.13 11.17
CA GLU A 108 8.70 1.71 10.93
C GLU A 108 8.48 1.34 9.46
N VAL A 109 9.12 0.25 9.02
CA VAL A 109 8.82 -0.42 7.77
C VAL A 109 7.99 -1.68 8.04
N LEU A 110 6.79 -1.74 7.46
CA LEU A 110 5.95 -2.92 7.43
C LEU A 110 6.10 -3.62 6.09
N VAL A 111 6.77 -4.77 6.10
CA VAL A 111 6.98 -5.61 4.91
C VAL A 111 5.84 -6.62 4.82
N TYR A 112 5.05 -6.56 3.75
CA TYR A 112 3.89 -7.44 3.54
C TYR A 112 3.97 -8.25 2.25
N GLY A 113 5.06 -8.09 1.49
CA GLY A 113 5.28 -8.82 0.24
C GLY A 113 6.76 -8.88 -0.14
N CYS A 114 7.05 -9.72 -1.13
CA CYS A 114 8.40 -10.03 -1.60
C CYS A 114 8.48 -10.01 -3.14
N LEU A 115 7.77 -9.07 -3.79
CA LEU A 115 7.66 -9.00 -5.26
C LEU A 115 9.01 -8.90 -5.99
N GLY A 116 10.03 -8.33 -5.33
CA GLY A 116 11.38 -8.19 -5.86
C GLY A 116 12.28 -9.41 -5.60
N GLY A 117 11.78 -10.46 -4.94
CA GLY A 117 12.47 -11.73 -4.71
C GLY A 117 13.74 -11.64 -3.85
N ARG A 118 14.04 -10.48 -3.27
CA ARG A 118 15.25 -10.24 -2.48
C ARG A 118 14.89 -9.66 -1.12
N ALA A 119 15.50 -10.20 -0.07
CA ALA A 119 15.40 -9.61 1.26
C ALA A 119 16.05 -8.21 1.26
N PRO A 120 15.49 -7.23 1.99
CA PRO A 120 16.14 -5.95 2.22
C PRO A 120 17.45 -6.10 3.00
N ALA A 121 18.42 -5.24 2.70
CA ALA A 121 19.62 -5.07 3.51
C ALA A 121 19.53 -3.75 4.28
N TRP A 122 19.90 -3.78 5.56
CA TRP A 122 19.80 -2.62 6.45
C TRP A 122 21.18 -2.20 6.94
N SER A 123 21.42 -0.89 7.02
CA SER A 123 22.66 -0.34 7.54
C SER A 123 22.62 -0.19 9.06
N TRP A 124 23.78 -0.13 9.71
CA TRP A 124 23.89 0.18 11.13
C TRP A 124 23.27 1.54 11.47
N GLN A 125 23.38 2.50 10.55
CA GLN A 125 22.72 3.80 10.63
C GLN A 125 21.21 3.66 10.75
N THR A 126 20.59 2.78 9.97
CA THR A 126 19.15 2.56 10.00
C THR A 126 18.70 1.84 11.26
N TRP A 127 19.44 0.82 11.72
CA TRP A 127 19.05 0.05 12.91
C TRP A 127 19.42 0.70 14.24
N VAL A 128 20.70 1.05 14.43
CA VAL A 128 21.22 1.45 15.74
C VAL A 128 20.97 2.93 15.98
N PHE A 129 21.36 3.78 15.03
CA PHE A 129 21.36 5.22 15.26
C PHE A 129 20.01 5.86 15.00
N ARG A 130 19.28 5.37 14.00
CA ARG A 130 17.94 5.85 13.67
C ARG A 130 16.82 5.05 14.31
N GLY A 131 17.11 3.89 14.91
CA GLY A 131 16.11 3.08 15.60
C GLY A 131 14.93 2.65 14.71
N ILE A 132 15.16 2.43 13.41
CA ILE A 132 14.08 2.02 12.51
C ILE A 132 13.64 0.60 12.83
N ARG A 133 12.34 0.42 13.06
CA ARG A 133 11.72 -0.88 13.27
C ARG A 133 11.32 -1.49 11.94
N VAL A 134 11.48 -2.80 11.83
CA VAL A 134 11.02 -3.58 10.68
C VAL A 134 10.10 -4.68 11.19
N ARG A 135 8.90 -4.77 10.61
CA ARG A 135 7.92 -5.81 10.94
C ARG A 135 7.42 -6.49 9.68
N GLY A 136 7.25 -7.81 9.74
CA GLY A 136 6.53 -8.57 8.74
C GLY A 136 5.03 -8.53 9.02
N LEU A 137 4.21 -8.38 7.98
CA LEU A 137 2.76 -8.61 8.06
C LEU A 137 2.37 -9.73 7.09
N ASN A 138 2.05 -10.89 7.65
CA ASN A 138 1.28 -11.89 6.94
C ASN A 138 -0.20 -11.70 7.31
N THR A 139 -0.98 -11.12 6.40
CA THR A 139 -2.40 -10.80 6.66
C THR A 139 -3.21 -12.03 7.03
N ARG A 140 -2.98 -13.18 6.36
CA ARG A 140 -3.71 -14.42 6.65
C ARG A 140 -3.43 -14.92 8.07
N ALA A 141 -2.16 -14.98 8.46
CA ALA A 141 -1.77 -15.40 9.81
C ALA A 141 -2.30 -14.42 10.86
N TRP A 142 -2.12 -13.11 10.64
CA TRP A 142 -2.61 -12.08 11.56
C TRP A 142 -4.12 -12.16 11.78
N MET A 143 -4.90 -12.39 10.72
CA MET A 143 -6.35 -12.53 10.81
C MET A 143 -6.76 -13.79 11.59
N ALA A 144 -6.05 -14.91 11.40
CA ALA A 144 -6.28 -16.14 12.15
C ALA A 144 -5.99 -15.97 13.64
N ASP A 145 -4.91 -15.25 13.98
CA ASP A 145 -4.50 -15.01 15.37
C ASP A 145 -5.37 -13.94 16.07
N HIS A 146 -6.02 -13.05 15.31
CA HIS A 146 -6.79 -11.92 15.84
C HIS A 146 -8.20 -11.81 15.22
N PRO A 147 -9.06 -12.83 15.36
CA PRO A 147 -10.34 -12.91 14.65
C PRO A 147 -11.27 -11.71 14.92
N THR A 148 -11.34 -11.22 16.16
CA THR A 148 -12.17 -10.05 16.51
C THR A 148 -11.67 -8.77 15.85
N ARG A 149 -10.34 -8.57 15.79
CA ARG A 149 -9.75 -7.40 15.14
C ARG A 149 -9.88 -7.49 13.62
N ALA A 150 -9.76 -8.69 13.07
CA ALA A 150 -9.97 -8.95 11.65
C ALA A 150 -11.42 -8.64 11.23
N ALA A 151 -12.41 -9.09 12.01
CA ALA A 151 -13.81 -8.78 11.78
C ALA A 151 -14.06 -7.26 11.79
N GLY A 152 -13.54 -6.54 12.79
CA GLY A 152 -13.65 -5.08 12.85
C GLY A 152 -12.96 -4.37 11.67
N ALA A 153 -11.81 -4.87 11.21
CA ALA A 153 -11.13 -4.33 10.03
C ALA A 153 -11.94 -4.55 8.75
N ILE A 154 -12.51 -5.74 8.55
CA ILE A 154 -13.39 -6.06 7.42
C ILE A 154 -14.63 -5.17 7.46
N GLU A 155 -15.24 -4.98 8.62
CA GLU A 155 -16.41 -4.11 8.77
C GLU A 155 -16.07 -2.65 8.41
N ALA A 156 -14.92 -2.15 8.85
CA ALA A 156 -14.44 -0.82 8.50
C ALA A 156 -14.21 -0.69 6.98
N LEU A 157 -13.60 -1.68 6.33
CA LEU A 157 -13.46 -1.72 4.87
C LEU A 157 -14.82 -1.72 4.16
N ALA A 158 -15.77 -2.53 4.62
CA ALA A 158 -17.11 -2.57 4.05
C ALA A 158 -17.85 -1.23 4.19
N LYS A 159 -17.69 -0.53 5.32
CA LYS A 159 -18.19 0.85 5.51
C LYS A 159 -17.57 1.82 4.52
N LEU A 160 -16.26 1.72 4.26
CA LEU A 160 -15.57 2.57 3.28
C LEU A 160 -16.05 2.29 1.85
N CYS A 161 -16.27 1.02 1.48
CA CYS A 161 -16.84 0.65 0.18
C CYS A 161 -18.27 1.19 0.02
N ARG A 162 -19.15 0.99 1.02
CA ARG A 162 -20.52 1.53 0.99
C ARG A 162 -20.57 3.05 0.93
N ALA A 163 -19.64 3.72 1.59
CA ALA A 163 -19.52 5.17 1.58
C ALA A 163 -18.77 5.71 0.36
N ASP A 164 -18.42 4.84 -0.59
CA ASP A 164 -17.73 5.18 -1.82
C ASP A 164 -16.32 5.76 -1.67
N LYS A 165 -15.72 5.56 -0.50
CA LYS A 165 -14.37 6.02 -0.15
C LYS A 165 -13.29 5.00 -0.50
N LEU A 166 -13.70 3.78 -0.83
CA LEU A 166 -12.83 2.71 -1.29
C LEU A 166 -13.52 2.01 -2.46
N ARG A 167 -12.88 2.05 -3.63
CA ARG A 167 -13.34 1.39 -4.86
C ARG A 167 -12.23 0.52 -5.41
N VAL A 168 -12.63 -0.61 -5.97
CA VAL A 168 -11.76 -1.50 -6.73
C VAL A 168 -12.28 -1.48 -8.16
N GLU A 169 -11.44 -1.11 -9.12
CA GLU A 169 -11.79 -1.31 -10.53
C GLU A 169 -11.77 -2.82 -10.80
N HIS A 170 -12.75 -3.33 -11.51
CA HIS A 170 -12.79 -4.73 -11.88
C HIS A 170 -13.36 -4.94 -13.28
N THR A 171 -12.96 -6.07 -13.89
CA THR A 171 -13.46 -6.58 -15.15
C THR A 171 -14.06 -7.94 -14.86
N GLU A 172 -15.30 -8.13 -15.25
CA GLU A 172 -16.06 -9.34 -15.00
C GLU A 172 -16.06 -10.23 -16.24
N TYR A 173 -15.91 -11.53 -16.02
CA TYR A 173 -15.96 -12.57 -17.04
C TYR A 173 -16.85 -13.71 -16.52
N GLU A 174 -17.65 -14.33 -17.37
CA GLU A 174 -18.39 -15.55 -17.06
C GLU A 174 -17.43 -16.74 -16.96
N LEU A 175 -17.41 -17.42 -15.82
CA LEU A 175 -16.51 -18.55 -15.57
C LEU A 175 -16.68 -19.67 -16.61
N ALA A 176 -17.92 -19.93 -17.04
CA ALA A 176 -18.24 -21.07 -17.89
C ALA A 176 -17.77 -20.89 -19.35
N THR A 177 -17.71 -19.65 -19.84
CA THR A 177 -17.51 -19.36 -21.27
C THR A 177 -16.28 -18.51 -21.55
N GLU A 178 -15.80 -17.74 -20.58
CA GLU A 178 -14.77 -16.71 -20.79
C GLU A 178 -13.53 -16.92 -19.89
N PHE A 179 -13.34 -18.13 -19.34
CA PHE A 179 -12.23 -18.41 -18.44
C PHE A 179 -10.86 -18.15 -19.08
N ASP A 180 -10.64 -18.59 -20.31
CA ASP A 180 -9.35 -18.43 -20.99
C ASP A 180 -9.05 -16.94 -21.25
N GLU A 181 -10.04 -16.17 -21.69
CA GLU A 181 -9.91 -14.71 -21.87
C GLU A 181 -9.64 -13.99 -20.54
N ALA A 182 -10.34 -14.39 -19.48
CA ALA A 182 -10.13 -13.87 -18.13
C ALA A 182 -8.74 -14.18 -17.61
N PHE A 183 -8.21 -15.37 -17.92
CA PHE A 183 -6.87 -15.81 -17.54
C PHE A 183 -5.81 -15.01 -18.30
N GLU A 184 -5.92 -14.89 -19.62
CA GLU A 184 -5.02 -14.06 -20.44
C GLU A 184 -4.99 -12.61 -19.95
N HIS A 185 -6.16 -12.01 -19.70
CA HIS A 185 -6.24 -10.65 -19.14
C HIS A 185 -5.64 -10.57 -17.73
N ALA A 186 -5.78 -11.62 -16.90
CA ALA A 186 -5.18 -11.62 -15.57
C ALA A 186 -3.63 -11.57 -15.61
N GLU A 187 -3.02 -12.15 -16.65
CA GLU A 187 -1.57 -12.16 -16.87
C GLU A 187 -1.03 -10.87 -17.51
N GLU A 188 -1.90 -10.03 -18.09
CA GLU A 188 -1.49 -8.78 -18.73
C GLU A 188 -0.71 -7.86 -17.79
N ARG A 189 0.49 -7.48 -18.22
CA ARG A 189 1.34 -6.56 -17.47
C ARG A 189 0.75 -5.16 -17.46
N GLY A 190 0.60 -4.61 -16.25
CA GLY A 190 0.13 -3.23 -16.08
C GLY A 190 -1.39 -3.10 -16.13
N ARG A 191 -2.12 -4.23 -16.11
CA ARG A 191 -3.54 -4.32 -15.76
C ARG A 191 -3.87 -3.45 -14.54
N ARG A 192 -5.04 -2.83 -14.61
CA ARG A 192 -5.54 -1.84 -13.63
C ARG A 192 -6.83 -2.26 -12.93
N THR A 193 -7.45 -3.31 -13.42
CA THR A 193 -8.70 -3.84 -12.88
C THR A 193 -8.42 -5.18 -12.22
N LYS A 194 -9.20 -5.57 -11.22
CA LYS A 194 -9.30 -6.96 -10.77
C LYS A 194 -10.07 -7.79 -11.78
N ILE A 195 -9.68 -9.06 -11.95
CA ILE A 195 -10.45 -10.01 -12.78
C ILE A 195 -11.39 -10.71 -11.81
N VAL A 196 -12.69 -10.64 -12.10
CA VAL A 196 -13.75 -11.26 -11.31
C VAL A 196 -14.44 -12.27 -12.20
N LEU A 197 -14.47 -13.52 -11.75
CA LEU A 197 -15.18 -14.59 -12.44
C LEU A 197 -16.60 -14.67 -11.86
N LYS A 198 -17.61 -14.47 -12.72
CA LYS A 198 -19.01 -14.70 -12.40
C LYS A 198 -19.29 -16.18 -12.45
N VAL A 199 -19.93 -16.65 -11.38
CA VAL A 199 -20.40 -18.03 -11.26
C VAL A 199 -21.92 -17.95 -11.28
N SER A 200 -22.49 -18.15 -12.47
CA SER A 200 -23.93 -18.06 -12.72
C SER A 200 -24.67 -19.33 -12.26
N ASP A 201 -23.97 -20.47 -12.15
CA ASP A 201 -24.49 -21.73 -11.59
C ASP A 201 -23.52 -22.31 -10.56
N VAL A 202 -23.78 -22.07 -9.28
CA VAL A 202 -23.26 -22.97 -8.24
C VAL A 202 -24.21 -24.16 -8.23
N GLY A 203 -23.98 -25.13 -9.12
CA GLY A 203 -24.75 -26.36 -9.16
C GLY A 203 -24.88 -26.92 -7.73
N VAL A 204 -26.09 -27.34 -7.34
CA VAL A 204 -26.34 -27.95 -6.05
C VAL A 204 -25.43 -29.18 -5.95
N GLN A 205 -24.37 -29.11 -5.14
CA GLN A 205 -23.56 -30.28 -4.87
C GLN A 205 -24.43 -31.27 -4.09
N TYR A 206 -24.72 -32.41 -4.73
CA TYR A 206 -25.33 -33.59 -4.11
C TYR A 206 -24.33 -34.31 -3.21
#